data_AF-A0A497P8R6-F1
#
_entry.id   AF-A0A497P8R6-F1
#
_cell.length_a   1.000
_cell.length_b   1.000
_cell.length_c   1.000
_cell.angle_alpha   90.00
_cell.angle_beta   90.00
_cell.angle_gamma   90.00
#
_symmetry.space_group_name_H-M   'P 1'
#
loop_
_entity.id
_entity.type
_entity.pdbx_description
1 polymer ?
#
loop_
_entity_poly.entity_id
_entity_poly.type
_entity_poly.pdbx_seq_one_letter_code
_entity_poly.pdbx_strand_id
1 'polypeptide(L)'
;MSDSIFTHAPFVRDPRKKDLDIERTLKEAGFDPNLCMQCGTCTASCLSGRWTAMRTREIMRKAAFGDESVLSDPDMWLCTTCYNCYDRCPRDLKVTDAIIQLRNIASARGYVSDKHRKTVDILHKTGHAVPINDKIRAIRKELGLPELPPTIFCYPEEIKKLGEALFQLPPKPESPEEESD
;
A
#
# COMPACT_ATOMS: atom_id res chain seq x y z
N MET A 1 -23.11 -11.64 31.02
CA MET A 1 -22.66 -12.80 30.24
C MET A 1 -22.32 -12.31 28.82
N SER A 2 -21.46 -11.32 28.54
CA SER A 2 -20.10 -11.00 29.02
C SER A 2 -19.11 -12.15 28.86
N ASP A 3 -18.75 -12.44 27.61
CA ASP A 3 -17.44 -13.00 27.22
C ASP A 3 -17.15 -12.56 25.78
N SER A 4 -16.72 -11.30 25.63
CA SER A 4 -16.15 -10.78 24.38
C SER A 4 -14.70 -11.26 24.28
N ILE A 5 -14.48 -12.29 23.48
CA ILE A 5 -13.14 -12.85 23.18
C ILE A 5 -12.36 -11.90 22.24
N PHE A 6 -12.99 -10.83 21.75
CA PHE A 6 -12.33 -9.80 20.96
C PHE A 6 -11.90 -8.65 21.88
N THR A 7 -10.66 -8.72 22.31
CA THR A 7 -9.97 -7.56 22.90
C THR A 7 -9.88 -6.49 21.82
N HIS A 8 -10.68 -5.45 21.99
CA HIS A 8 -10.62 -4.24 21.18
C HIS A 8 -9.30 -3.55 21.51
N ALA A 9 -8.39 -3.46 20.54
CA ALA A 9 -7.21 -2.64 20.68
C ALA A 9 -7.56 -1.21 20.23
N PRO A 10 -7.66 -0.22 21.15
CA PRO A 10 -7.89 1.17 20.78
C PRO A 10 -6.77 1.71 19.89
N PHE A 11 -7.08 2.71 19.06
CA PHE A 11 -6.10 3.53 18.34
C PHE A 11 -5.26 4.32 19.35
N VAL A 12 -4.25 3.68 19.90
CA VAL A 12 -3.31 4.30 20.84
C VAL A 12 -2.02 4.58 20.08
N ARG A 13 -1.76 5.87 19.85
CA ARG A 13 -0.42 6.39 19.53
C ARG A 13 0.49 6.18 20.76
N ASP A 14 0.93 4.95 21.03
CA ASP A 14 1.99 4.72 22.01
C ASP A 14 3.35 4.65 21.28
N PRO A 15 4.14 5.73 21.27
CA PRO A 15 5.46 5.74 20.64
C PRO A 15 6.47 4.76 21.27
N ARG A 16 6.10 4.08 22.37
CA ARG A 16 6.91 3.06 23.04
C ARG A 16 6.59 1.65 22.59
N LYS A 17 5.48 1.44 21.87
CA LYS A 17 5.11 0.11 21.36
C LYS A 17 5.95 -0.18 20.12
N LYS A 18 6.92 -1.08 20.27
CA LYS A 18 7.80 -1.52 19.19
C LYS A 18 7.21 -2.75 18.53
N ASP A 19 7.05 -2.66 17.22
CA ASP A 19 6.66 -3.80 16.41
C ASP A 19 7.87 -4.42 15.71
N LEU A 20 8.29 -5.59 16.19
CA LEU A 20 9.43 -6.32 15.63
C LEU A 20 9.16 -6.83 14.20
N ASP A 21 7.89 -6.94 13.78
CA ASP A 21 7.56 -7.32 12.42
C ASP A 21 7.92 -6.22 11.41
N ILE A 22 7.86 -4.95 11.81
CA ILE A 22 8.26 -3.82 10.95
C ILE A 22 9.75 -3.94 10.61
N GLU A 23 10.61 -4.10 11.62
CA GLU A 23 12.06 -4.17 11.39
C GLU A 23 12.44 -5.37 10.51
N ARG A 24 11.85 -6.55 10.79
CA ARG A 24 12.07 -7.76 9.98
C ARG A 24 11.68 -7.52 8.53
N THR A 25 10.49 -6.96 8.32
CA THR A 25 9.94 -6.70 6.99
C THR A 25 10.78 -5.69 6.20
N LEU A 26 11.34 -4.67 6.85
CA LEU A 26 12.26 -3.73 6.21
C LEU A 26 13.52 -4.44 5.71
N LYS A 27 14.11 -5.32 6.53
CA LYS A 27 15.31 -6.09 6.15
C LYS A 27 15.03 -7.02 4.97
N GLU A 28 13.89 -7.70 4.98
CA GLU A 28 13.43 -8.54 3.86
C GLU A 28 13.24 -7.72 2.57
N ALA A 29 12.84 -6.45 2.69
CA ALA A 29 12.75 -5.51 1.58
C ALA A 29 14.10 -5.00 1.06
N GLY A 30 15.23 -5.39 1.67
CA GLY A 30 16.56 -4.85 1.33
C GLY A 30 16.86 -3.50 1.97
N PHE A 31 16.12 -3.12 3.03
CA PHE A 31 16.42 -1.95 3.85
C PHE A 31 16.85 -2.41 5.23
N ASP A 32 18.16 -2.50 5.49
CA ASP A 32 18.65 -2.70 6.86
C ASP A 32 18.66 -1.35 7.62
N PRO A 33 17.81 -1.20 8.66
CA PRO A 33 17.75 0.04 9.43
C PRO A 33 19.08 0.44 10.07
N ASN A 34 19.95 -0.54 10.38
CA ASN A 34 21.25 -0.29 11.00
C ASN A 34 22.27 0.34 10.05
N LEU A 35 22.08 0.19 8.74
CA LEU A 35 22.93 0.81 7.72
C LEU A 35 22.47 2.22 7.35
N CYS A 36 21.24 2.59 7.71
CA CYS A 36 20.67 3.89 7.41
C CYS A 36 21.29 4.99 8.28
N MET A 37 22.15 5.81 7.68
CA MET A 37 22.82 6.94 8.34
C MET A 37 21.97 8.22 8.43
N GLN A 38 20.68 8.18 8.08
CA GLN A 38 19.77 9.34 8.14
C GLN A 38 20.25 10.58 7.35
N CYS A 39 20.97 10.38 6.24
CA CYS A 39 21.56 11.48 5.45
C CYS A 39 20.55 12.40 4.75
N GLY A 40 19.31 11.95 4.54
CA GLY A 40 18.25 12.77 3.94
C GLY A 40 18.21 12.82 2.42
N THR A 41 19.13 12.16 1.70
CA THR A 41 19.13 12.10 0.22
C THR A 41 17.79 11.63 -0.36
N CYS A 42 17.14 10.68 0.29
CA CYS A 42 15.82 10.18 -0.09
C CYS A 42 14.74 11.26 -0.03
N THR A 43 14.81 12.15 0.97
CA THR A 43 13.85 13.26 1.14
C THR A 43 14.13 14.37 0.14
N ALA A 44 15.40 14.73 -0.06
CA ALA A 44 15.80 15.73 -1.05
C ALA A 44 15.45 15.30 -2.49
N SER A 45 15.47 13.99 -2.77
CA SER A 45 15.12 13.44 -4.09
C SER A 45 13.62 13.20 -4.28
N CYS A 46 12.81 13.32 -3.23
CA CYS A 46 11.39 13.01 -3.27
C CYS A 46 10.61 14.11 -3.98
N LEU A 47 9.97 13.78 -5.11
CA LEU A 47 9.10 14.72 -5.82
C LEU A 47 7.85 15.05 -5.01
N SER A 48 7.25 14.05 -4.34
CA SER A 48 6.09 14.28 -3.47
C SER A 48 6.44 15.22 -2.31
N GLY A 49 7.57 14.97 -1.64
CA GLY A 49 8.04 15.79 -0.51
C GLY A 49 8.40 17.24 -0.88
N ARG A 50 8.60 17.55 -2.17
CA ARG A 50 8.78 18.92 -2.65
C ARG A 50 7.50 19.75 -2.56
N TRP A 51 6.34 19.11 -2.73
CA TRP A 51 5.03 19.77 -2.76
C TRP A 51 4.18 19.48 -1.53
N THR A 52 4.57 18.52 -0.70
CA THR A 52 3.83 18.08 0.49
C THR A 52 4.71 18.04 1.73
N ALA A 53 4.09 17.72 2.88
CA ALA A 53 4.80 17.52 4.15
C ALA A 53 5.59 16.20 4.19
N MET A 54 5.40 15.29 3.23
CA MET A 54 6.02 13.97 3.23
C MET A 54 7.55 14.05 3.34
N ARG A 55 8.12 13.43 4.37
CA ARG A 55 9.58 13.28 4.54
C ARG A 55 9.95 11.81 4.55
N THR A 56 10.49 11.32 3.43
CA THR A 56 10.91 9.92 3.28
C THR A 56 11.88 9.47 4.37
N ARG A 57 12.80 10.36 4.80
CA ARG A 57 13.75 10.08 5.88
C ARG A 57 13.05 9.81 7.21
N GLU A 58 11.98 10.55 7.51
CA GLU A 58 11.22 10.40 8.76
C GLU A 58 10.39 9.13 8.76
N ILE A 59 9.75 8.79 7.64
CA ILE A 59 9.06 7.50 7.46
C ILE A 59 10.03 6.34 7.75
N MET A 60 11.22 6.36 7.13
CA MET A 60 12.23 5.34 7.37
C MET A 60 12.75 5.34 8.81
N ARG A 61 12.83 6.51 9.46
CA ARG A 61 13.28 6.63 10.87
C ARG A 61 12.26 6.03 11.84
N LYS A 62 10.97 6.34 11.65
CA LYS A 62 9.88 5.76 12.45
C LYS A 62 9.87 4.23 12.27
N ALA A 63 9.91 3.77 11.03
CA ALA A 63 9.93 2.35 10.71
C ALA A 63 11.15 1.62 11.31
N ALA A 64 12.35 2.24 11.27
CA ALA A 64 13.56 1.71 11.88
C ALA A 64 13.46 1.50 13.40
N PHE A 65 12.62 2.29 14.08
CA PHE A 65 12.37 2.13 15.51
C PHE A 65 11.19 1.20 15.84
N GLY A 66 10.52 0.66 14.82
CA GLY A 66 9.29 -0.11 14.99
C GLY A 66 8.11 0.75 15.45
N ASP A 67 8.11 2.07 15.16
CA ASP A 67 7.01 2.97 15.49
C ASP A 67 5.81 2.72 14.57
N GLU A 68 4.77 2.08 15.13
CA GLU A 68 3.54 1.72 14.41
C GLU A 68 2.79 2.94 13.83
N SER A 69 3.04 4.17 14.32
CA SER A 69 2.37 5.36 13.79
C SER A 69 2.62 5.57 12.31
N VAL A 70 3.74 5.07 11.77
CA VAL A 70 4.07 5.11 10.34
C VAL A 70 3.03 4.39 9.46
N LEU A 71 2.36 3.37 10.00
CA LEU A 71 1.41 2.54 9.24
C LEU A 71 0.07 3.26 9.02
N SER A 72 -0.30 4.15 9.94
CA SER A 72 -1.51 4.97 9.85
C SER A 72 -1.26 6.37 9.25
N ASP A 73 0.00 6.70 8.97
CA ASP A 73 0.41 8.01 8.45
C ASP A 73 -0.01 8.17 6.97
N PRO A 74 -0.88 9.14 6.62
CA PRO A 74 -1.31 9.34 5.24
C PRO A 74 -0.16 9.75 4.31
N ASP A 75 0.91 10.38 4.83
CA ASP A 75 2.04 10.80 4.01
C ASP A 75 2.78 9.61 3.38
N MET A 76 2.73 8.43 4.01
CA MET A 76 3.28 7.20 3.43
C MET A 76 2.64 6.86 2.07
N TRP A 77 1.35 7.16 1.90
CA TRP A 77 0.62 6.90 0.67
C TRP A 77 0.91 7.91 -0.45
N LEU A 78 1.61 9.01 -0.15
CA LEU A 78 2.04 10.00 -1.16
C LEU A 78 3.27 9.56 -1.95
N CYS A 79 3.95 8.48 -1.56
CA CYS A 79 5.03 7.91 -2.36
C CYS A 79 4.49 7.39 -3.71
N THR A 80 5.02 7.92 -4.81
CA THR A 80 4.64 7.51 -6.18
C THR A 80 5.45 6.33 -6.71
N THR A 81 6.28 5.70 -5.87
CA THR A 81 7.17 4.60 -6.24
C THR A 81 8.04 4.92 -7.47
N CYS A 82 8.57 6.15 -7.54
CA CYS A 82 9.39 6.61 -8.67
C CYS A 82 10.86 6.16 -8.66
N TYR A 83 11.30 5.44 -7.62
CA TYR A 83 12.66 4.91 -7.45
C TYR A 83 13.82 5.91 -7.33
N ASN A 84 13.60 7.23 -7.43
CA ASN A 84 14.68 8.21 -7.22
C ASN A 84 15.43 8.06 -5.88
N CYS A 85 14.72 7.76 -4.79
CA CYS A 85 15.34 7.56 -3.47
C CYS A 85 16.06 6.22 -3.34
N TYR A 86 15.66 5.22 -4.13
CA TYR A 86 16.29 3.92 -4.21
C TYR A 86 17.66 4.07 -4.87
N ASP A 87 17.72 4.66 -6.07
CA ASP A 87 18.95 4.76 -6.86
C ASP A 87 19.99 5.70 -6.24
N ARG A 88 19.54 6.73 -5.53
CA ARG A 88 20.43 7.76 -4.95
C ARG A 88 20.87 7.46 -3.52
N CYS A 89 20.46 6.34 -2.95
CA CYS A 89 20.83 6.02 -1.59
C CYS A 89 22.34 5.72 -1.52
N PRO A 90 23.16 6.50 -0.78
CA PRO A 90 24.61 6.26 -0.70
C PRO A 90 24.97 4.97 0.07
N ARG A 91 23.98 4.31 0.67
CA ARG A 91 24.10 3.06 1.41
C ARG A 91 23.42 1.89 0.68
N ASP A 92 22.97 2.11 -0.55
CA ASP A 92 22.24 1.15 -1.40
C ASP A 92 21.01 0.51 -0.70
N LEU A 93 20.35 1.30 0.16
CA LEU A 93 19.14 0.85 0.83
C LEU A 93 17.94 0.97 -0.10
N LYS A 94 17.13 -0.09 -0.14
CA LYS A 94 15.98 -0.24 -1.03
C LYS A 94 14.76 0.51 -0.49
N VAL A 95 14.84 1.84 -0.48
CA VAL A 95 13.86 2.73 0.17
C VAL A 95 12.44 2.56 -0.40
N THR A 96 12.31 2.42 -1.73
CA THR A 96 11.00 2.22 -2.37
C THR A 96 10.34 0.92 -1.90
N ASP A 97 11.12 -0.16 -1.88
CA ASP A 97 10.64 -1.51 -1.52
C ASP A 97 10.25 -1.55 -0.04
N ALA A 98 11.03 -0.90 0.83
CA ALA A 98 10.68 -0.70 2.23
C ALA A 98 9.32 0.00 2.40
N ILE A 99 9.04 1.06 1.63
CA ILE A 99 7.74 1.76 1.68
C ILE A 99 6.61 0.84 1.18
N ILE A 100 6.84 0.04 0.14
CA ILE A 100 5.86 -0.93 -0.36
C ILE A 100 5.54 -1.96 0.72
N GLN A 101 6.54 -2.47 1.43
CA GLN A 101 6.30 -3.42 2.50
C GLN A 101 5.59 -2.81 3.71
N LEU A 102 5.91 -1.56 4.09
CA LEU A 102 5.15 -0.83 5.09
C LEU A 102 3.67 -0.68 4.68
N ARG A 103 3.39 -0.44 3.39
CA ARG A 103 2.02 -0.41 2.86
C ARG A 103 1.34 -1.78 2.93
N ASN A 104 2.07 -2.89 2.78
CA ASN A 104 1.51 -4.22 2.94
C ASN A 104 1.07 -4.46 4.38
N ILE A 105 1.91 -4.14 5.37
CA ILE A 105 1.55 -4.21 6.80
C ILE A 105 0.35 -3.30 7.08
N ALA A 106 0.41 -2.05 6.61
CA ALA A 106 -0.66 -1.08 6.79
C ALA A 106 -1.99 -1.58 6.19
N SER A 107 -1.96 -2.14 4.99
CA SER A 107 -3.14 -2.70 4.32
C SER A 107 -3.68 -3.93 5.03
N ALA A 108 -2.80 -4.80 5.55
CA ALA A 108 -3.20 -5.95 6.37
C ALA A 108 -3.83 -5.54 7.71
N ARG A 109 -3.41 -4.39 8.26
CA ARG A 109 -4.07 -3.74 9.40
C ARG A 109 -5.21 -2.80 8.99
N GLY A 110 -5.51 -2.79 7.69
CA GLY A 110 -6.59 -2.07 7.06
C GLY A 110 -6.48 -0.54 6.99
N TYR A 111 -5.30 0.01 7.24
CA TYR A 111 -4.92 1.39 6.93
C TYR A 111 -4.72 1.58 5.41
N VAL A 112 -5.80 1.46 4.65
CA VAL A 112 -5.82 1.65 3.19
C VAL A 112 -7.09 2.37 2.77
N SER A 113 -6.95 3.29 1.82
CA SER A 113 -8.07 4.14 1.37
C SER A 113 -9.20 3.34 0.72
N ASP A 114 -10.43 3.83 0.85
CA ASP A 114 -11.60 3.23 0.21
C ASP A 114 -11.49 3.23 -1.32
N LYS A 115 -10.76 4.19 -1.90
CA LYS A 115 -10.52 4.23 -3.35
C LYS A 115 -9.66 3.07 -3.81
N HIS A 116 -8.57 2.77 -3.08
CA HIS A 116 -7.74 1.60 -3.38
C HIS A 116 -8.51 0.28 -3.18
N ARG A 117 -9.32 0.19 -2.11
CA ARG A 117 -10.20 -0.98 -1.88
C ARG A 117 -11.17 -1.19 -3.04
N LYS A 118 -11.83 -0.13 -3.51
CA LYS A 118 -12.72 -0.20 -4.69
C LYS A 118 -11.99 -0.68 -5.94
N THR A 119 -10.77 -0.22 -6.19
CA THR A 119 -9.98 -0.70 -7.33
C THR A 119 -9.67 -2.20 -7.21
N VAL A 120 -9.34 -2.67 -6.01
CA VAL A 120 -9.14 -4.10 -5.72
C VAL A 120 -10.43 -4.90 -5.90
N ASP A 121 -11.58 -4.39 -5.46
CA ASP A 121 -12.88 -5.04 -5.64
C ASP A 121 -13.24 -5.20 -7.13
N ILE A 122 -12.96 -4.17 -7.93
CA ILE A 122 -13.17 -4.21 -9.38
C ILE A 122 -12.25 -5.26 -10.02
N LEU A 123 -10.97 -5.29 -9.61
CA LEU A 123 -10.01 -6.29 -10.07
C LEU A 123 -10.44 -7.71 -9.69
N HIS A 124 -10.91 -7.93 -8.46
CA HIS A 124 -11.41 -9.23 -8.01
C HIS A 124 -12.64 -9.69 -8.82
N LYS A 125 -13.58 -8.78 -9.11
CA LYS A 125 -14.83 -9.10 -9.83
C LYS A 125 -14.64 -9.28 -11.34
N THR A 126 -13.74 -8.50 -11.95
CA THR A 126 -13.65 -8.39 -13.41
C THR A 126 -12.30 -8.82 -13.99
N GLY A 127 -11.35 -9.17 -13.12
CA GLY A 127 -9.96 -9.44 -13.45
C GLY A 127 -9.19 -8.22 -13.98
N HIS A 128 -9.77 -7.01 -13.94
CA HIS A 128 -9.12 -5.78 -14.37
C HIS A 128 -9.38 -4.64 -13.38
N ALA A 129 -8.38 -3.79 -13.12
CA ALA A 129 -8.57 -2.60 -12.29
C ALA A 129 -9.49 -1.56 -12.97
N VAL A 130 -9.50 -1.54 -14.30
CA VAL A 130 -10.35 -0.69 -15.13
C VAL A 130 -11.03 -1.58 -16.19
N PRO A 131 -12.29 -1.99 -15.96
CA PRO A 131 -12.98 -2.91 -16.86
C PRO A 131 -13.46 -2.22 -18.14
N ILE A 132 -13.65 -3.03 -19.18
CA ILE A 132 -14.10 -2.54 -20.48
C ILE A 132 -15.61 -2.23 -20.46
N ASN A 133 -15.98 -1.06 -21.01
CA ASN A 133 -17.37 -0.62 -21.17
C ASN A 133 -17.79 -0.60 -22.66
N ASP A 134 -19.07 -0.32 -22.94
CA ASP A 134 -19.62 -0.32 -24.29
C ASP A 134 -18.96 0.70 -25.22
N LYS A 135 -18.55 1.86 -24.69
CA LYS A 135 -17.85 2.88 -25.48
C LYS A 135 -16.50 2.37 -25.97
N ILE A 136 -15.74 1.71 -25.10
CA ILE A 136 -14.44 1.12 -25.47
C ILE A 136 -14.64 -0.06 -26.43
N ARG A 137 -15.69 -0.89 -26.26
CA ARG A 137 -16.04 -1.95 -27.23
C ARG A 137 -16.32 -1.39 -28.63
N ALA A 138 -17.07 -0.30 -28.72
CA ALA A 138 -17.34 0.39 -29.98
C ALA A 138 -16.07 0.95 -30.63
N ILE A 139 -15.25 1.68 -29.87
CA ILE A 139 -13.98 2.23 -30.36
C ILE A 139 -13.05 1.13 -30.88
N ARG A 140 -12.98 -0.03 -30.20
CA ARG A 140 -12.17 -1.17 -30.66
C ARG A 140 -12.64 -1.68 -32.02
N LYS A 141 -13.95 -1.84 -32.23
CA LYS A 141 -14.52 -2.24 -33.53
C LYS A 141 -14.21 -1.24 -34.63
N GLU A 142 -14.35 0.07 -34.35
CA GLU A 142 -14.02 1.14 -35.30
C GLU A 142 -12.54 1.10 -35.72
N LEU A 143 -11.64 0.75 -34.79
CA LEU A 143 -10.21 0.57 -35.05
C LEU A 143 -9.86 -0.79 -35.69
N GLY A 144 -10.85 -1.62 -36.03
CA GLY A 144 -10.63 -2.96 -36.60
C GLY A 144 -10.06 -3.98 -35.61
N LEU A 145 -10.14 -3.71 -34.30
CA LEU A 145 -9.69 -4.60 -33.24
C LEU A 145 -10.83 -5.53 -32.79
N PRO A 146 -10.53 -6.72 -32.24
CA PRO A 146 -11.52 -7.57 -31.59
C PRO A 146 -12.25 -6.81 -30.48
N GLU A 147 -13.59 -6.95 -30.44
CA GLU A 147 -14.46 -6.24 -29.48
C GLU A 147 -13.99 -6.41 -28.04
N LEU A 148 -13.70 -7.66 -27.65
CA LEU A 148 -13.06 -7.97 -26.39
C LEU A 148 -11.55 -8.12 -26.60
N PRO A 149 -10.72 -7.54 -25.73
CA PRO A 149 -9.29 -7.83 -25.74
C PRO A 149 -9.06 -9.29 -25.31
N PRO A 150 -7.98 -9.95 -25.80
CA PRO A 150 -7.63 -11.32 -25.44
C PRO A 150 -7.03 -11.39 -24.03
N THR A 151 -7.82 -10.97 -23.04
CA THR A 151 -7.51 -11.01 -21.60
C THR A 151 -8.54 -11.89 -20.89
N ILE A 152 -8.66 -11.79 -19.55
CA ILE A 152 -9.68 -12.52 -18.76
C ILE A 152 -11.11 -12.35 -19.30
N PHE A 153 -11.38 -11.29 -20.07
CA PHE A 153 -12.69 -11.06 -20.70
C PHE A 153 -13.06 -12.12 -21.74
N CYS A 154 -12.08 -12.76 -22.38
CA CYS A 154 -12.30 -13.88 -23.30
C CYS A 154 -12.32 -15.24 -22.59
N TYR A 155 -11.91 -15.30 -21.33
CA TYR A 155 -11.75 -16.51 -20.53
C TYR A 155 -12.38 -16.34 -19.13
N PRO A 156 -13.70 -16.12 -19.05
CA PRO A 156 -14.37 -15.81 -17.78
C PRO A 156 -14.21 -16.88 -16.71
N GLU A 157 -14.02 -18.14 -17.10
CA GLU A 157 -13.73 -19.28 -16.22
C GLU A 157 -12.42 -19.12 -15.43
N GLU A 158 -11.45 -18.37 -15.97
CA GLU A 158 -10.15 -18.14 -15.33
C GLU A 158 -10.21 -17.09 -14.21
N ILE A 159 -11.30 -16.31 -14.11
CA ILE A 159 -11.49 -15.32 -13.03
C ILE A 159 -11.45 -16.00 -11.66
N LYS A 160 -11.99 -17.22 -11.54
CA LYS A 160 -11.97 -17.95 -10.27
C LYS A 160 -10.54 -18.27 -9.82
N LYS A 161 -9.68 -18.69 -10.77
CA LYS A 161 -8.27 -18.99 -10.48
C LYS A 161 -7.50 -17.73 -10.09
N LEU A 162 -7.81 -16.60 -10.72
CA LEU A 162 -7.28 -15.28 -10.34
C LEU A 162 -7.67 -14.92 -8.89
N GLY A 163 -8.95 -15.14 -8.56
CA GLY A 163 -9.50 -14.97 -7.21
C GLY A 163 -8.69 -15.72 -6.14
N GLU A 164 -8.54 -17.02 -6.36
CA GLU A 164 -7.83 -17.94 -5.46
C GLU A 164 -6.33 -17.60 -5.33
N ALA A 165 -5.69 -17.11 -6.40
CA ALA A 165 -4.25 -16.82 -6.42
C ALA A 165 -3.88 -15.46 -5.79
N LEU A 166 -4.74 -14.44 -5.89
CA LEU A 166 -4.35 -13.05 -5.60
C LEU A 166 -5.04 -12.41 -4.39
N PHE A 167 -6.21 -12.88 -3.95
CA PHE A 167 -7.02 -12.14 -2.98
C PHE A 167 -7.22 -12.90 -1.67
N GLN A 168 -6.40 -12.55 -0.68
CA GLN A 168 -6.55 -12.94 0.73
C GLN A 168 -6.44 -11.69 1.63
N LEU A 169 -7.26 -10.66 1.37
CA LEU A 169 -7.19 -9.41 2.14
C LEU A 169 -8.07 -9.46 3.40
N PRO A 170 -7.58 -8.98 4.56
CA PRO A 170 -8.34 -8.90 5.80
C PRO A 170 -9.42 -7.79 5.75
N PRO A 171 -10.48 -7.90 6.59
CA PRO A 171 -11.58 -6.92 6.63
C PRO A 171 -11.12 -5.52 7.07
N LYS A 172 -11.90 -4.49 6.71
CA LYS A 172 -11.63 -3.08 7.05
C LYS A 172 -11.80 -2.86 8.57
N PRO A 173 -10.85 -2.22 9.26
CA PRO A 173 -11.02 -1.71 10.62
C PRO A 173 -12.06 -0.60 10.61
N GLU A 174 -12.95 -0.62 11.58
CA GLU A 174 -13.92 0.45 11.77
C GLU A 174 -13.18 1.77 12.05
N SER A 175 -13.52 2.82 11.31
CA SER A 175 -13.06 4.17 11.64
C SER A 175 -13.64 4.55 13.01
N PRO A 176 -12.91 5.28 13.87
CA PRO A 176 -13.55 5.97 14.97
C PRO A 176 -14.67 6.81 14.36
N GLU A 177 -15.88 6.68 14.88
CA GLU A 177 -16.97 7.57 14.55
C GLU A 177 -16.44 9.00 14.66
N GLU A 178 -16.54 9.78 13.58
CA GLU A 178 -16.38 11.23 13.70
C GLU A 178 -17.49 11.65 14.67
N GLU A 179 -17.13 11.91 15.94
CA GLU A 179 -17.98 12.64 16.87
C GLU A 179 -18.34 13.94 16.15
N SER A 180 -19.57 13.96 15.66
CA SER A 180 -20.20 15.13 15.09
C SER A 180 -20.71 15.94 16.26
N ASP A 181 -19.83 16.78 16.80
CA ASP A 181 -20.18 17.92 17.66
C ASP A 181 -19.76 19.22 16.98
#